data_AF-A0A7S2NRW6-F1
#
_entry.id   AF-A0A7S2NRW6-F1
#
_cell.length_a   1.000
_cell.length_b   1.000
_cell.length_c   1.000
_cell.angle_alpha   90.00
_cell.angle_beta   90.00
_cell.angle_gamma   90.00
#
_symmetry.space_group_name_H-M   'P 1'
#
loop_
_entity.id
_entity.type
_entity.pdbx_description
1 polymer ?
#
loop_
_entity_poly.entity_id
_entity_poly.type
_entity_poly.pdbx_seq_one_letter_code
_entity_poly.pdbx_strand_id
1 'polypeptide(L)'
;FFSSTVLVFLCIQFGTEFISLVLCLATGMKTVPVFENPLFASSTPSNFWGGRWNTLVHGLLKRAVYKPMRLAGQHRFVAIATTFIVSGLVHEYVWSVMFYVHNHEKDEDGGCSSCFTYATGKVSLFFIWNGIVIVLEQIFGGSFIFQWLRVVLPSTMKTALVILTALPLAHLFTGDWTESNYFKHYAIGMPIIVKLS
;
A
#
# COMPACT_ATOMS: atom_id res chain seq x y z
N PHE A 1 4.27 9.13 12.62
CA PHE A 1 3.64 7.90 12.09
C PHE A 1 2.43 8.18 11.19
N PHE A 2 1.27 8.64 11.72
CA PHE A 2 0.10 8.95 10.89
C PHE A 2 0.42 9.93 9.75
N SER A 3 1.19 10.99 10.05
CA SER A 3 1.69 11.94 9.05
C SER A 3 2.53 11.28 7.96
N SER A 4 3.39 10.31 8.30
CA SER A 4 4.24 9.60 7.33
C SER A 4 3.40 8.74 6.39
N THR A 5 2.37 8.06 6.92
CA THR A 5 1.45 7.24 6.11
C THR A 5 0.62 8.08 5.16
N VAL A 6 0.12 9.23 5.61
CA VAL A 6 -0.58 10.18 4.72
C VAL A 6 0.37 10.73 3.66
N LEU A 7 1.60 11.09 4.02
CA LEU A 7 2.60 11.57 3.06
C LEU A 7 2.90 10.53 1.98
N VAL A 8 3.18 9.28 2.38
CA VAL A 8 3.40 8.17 1.44
C VAL A 8 2.20 7.99 0.50
N PHE A 9 0.98 8.02 1.04
CA PHE A 9 -0.24 7.94 0.21
C PHE A 9 -0.30 9.08 -0.81
N LEU A 10 -0.09 10.33 -0.38
CA LEU A 10 -0.12 11.49 -1.28
C LEU A 10 0.97 11.41 -2.35
N CYS A 11 2.19 11.01 -1.98
CA CYS A 11 3.29 10.85 -2.93
C CYS A 11 2.95 9.83 -4.03
N ILE A 12 2.40 8.67 -3.65
CA ILE A 12 2.03 7.63 -4.62
C ILE A 12 0.83 8.09 -5.46
N GLN A 13 -0.18 8.72 -4.85
CA GLN A 13 -1.33 9.28 -5.55
C GLN A 13 -0.89 10.30 -6.60
N PHE A 14 -0.20 11.37 -6.21
CA PHE A 14 0.21 12.43 -7.13
C PHE A 14 1.20 11.93 -8.17
N GLY A 15 2.14 11.06 -7.79
CA GLY A 15 3.11 10.48 -8.73
C GLY A 15 2.42 9.66 -9.83
N THR A 16 1.43 8.84 -9.46
CA THR A 16 0.69 8.01 -10.43
C THR A 16 -0.25 8.82 -11.32
N GLU A 17 -0.92 9.84 -10.78
CA GLU A 17 -1.74 10.77 -11.57
C GLU A 17 -0.87 11.60 -12.54
N PHE A 18 0.32 12.02 -12.11
CA PHE A 18 1.26 12.74 -12.97
C PHE A 18 1.74 11.87 -14.14
N ILE A 19 2.14 10.62 -13.87
CA ILE A 19 2.52 9.67 -14.91
C ILE A 19 1.34 9.41 -15.86
N SER A 20 0.12 9.26 -15.31
CA SER A 20 -1.12 9.11 -16.09
C SER A 20 -1.34 10.29 -17.05
N LEU A 21 -1.17 11.52 -16.56
CA LEU A 21 -1.28 12.74 -17.36
C LEU A 21 -0.24 12.75 -18.50
N VAL A 22 1.03 12.48 -18.18
CA VAL A 22 2.12 12.45 -19.18
C VAL A 22 1.83 11.40 -20.26
N LEU A 23 1.39 10.20 -19.87
CA LEU A 23 1.03 9.14 -20.81
C LEU A 23 -0.18 9.52 -21.67
N CYS A 24 -1.19 10.15 -21.08
CA CYS A 24 -2.36 10.63 -21.80
C CYS A 24 -1.98 11.68 -22.84
N LEU A 25 -1.12 12.64 -22.48
CA LEU A 25 -0.64 13.67 -23.40
C LEU A 25 0.26 13.08 -24.50
N ALA A 26 1.12 12.12 -24.16
CA ALA A 26 2.06 11.53 -25.11
C ALA A 26 1.39 10.55 -26.10
N THR A 27 0.35 9.84 -25.68
CA THR A 27 -0.26 8.75 -26.47
C THR A 27 -1.69 9.04 -26.92
N GLY A 28 -2.35 10.05 -26.35
CA GLY A 28 -3.78 10.33 -26.55
C GLY A 28 -4.72 9.30 -25.89
N MET A 29 -4.19 8.30 -25.17
CA MET A 29 -4.98 7.24 -24.56
C MET A 29 -5.29 7.54 -23.09
N LYS A 30 -6.54 7.29 -22.68
CA LYS A 30 -6.96 7.39 -21.28
C LYS A 30 -6.44 6.19 -20.49
N THR A 31 -5.69 6.45 -19.42
CA THR A 31 -5.21 5.41 -18.51
C THR A 31 -6.28 5.05 -17.46
N VAL A 32 -6.16 3.85 -16.89
CA VAL A 32 -7.01 3.43 -15.75
C VAL A 32 -6.56 4.17 -14.48
N PRO A 33 -7.48 4.74 -13.69
CA PRO A 33 -7.13 5.43 -12.44
C PRO A 33 -6.55 4.44 -11.44
N VAL A 34 -5.38 4.75 -10.86
CA VAL A 34 -4.70 3.88 -9.89
C VAL A 34 -5.42 3.87 -8.54
N PHE A 35 -6.06 4.98 -8.17
CA PHE A 35 -6.83 5.10 -6.94
C PHE A 35 -8.24 5.63 -7.23
N GLU A 36 -9.26 4.92 -6.75
CA GLU A 36 -10.67 5.29 -6.95
C GLU A 36 -11.33 5.72 -5.64
N ASN A 37 -11.02 6.94 -5.20
CA ASN A 37 -11.51 7.54 -3.97
C ASN A 37 -11.48 6.56 -2.75
N PRO A 38 -10.29 6.02 -2.42
CA PRO A 38 -10.16 4.98 -1.40
C PRO A 38 -10.51 5.48 0.01
N LEU A 39 -10.40 6.78 0.29
CA LEU A 39 -10.59 7.37 1.62
C LEU A 39 -12.05 7.73 1.97
N PHE A 40 -12.94 7.84 0.97
CA PHE A 40 -14.33 8.25 1.22
C PHE A 40 -15.37 7.25 0.72
N ALA A 41 -15.00 6.32 -0.18
CA ALA A 41 -15.95 5.43 -0.85
C ALA A 41 -15.78 3.93 -0.52
N SER A 42 -14.89 3.58 0.41
CA SER A 42 -14.57 2.18 0.71
C SER A 42 -15.49 1.61 1.79
N SER A 43 -16.38 0.71 1.39
CA SER A 43 -17.35 0.11 2.30
C SER A 43 -16.84 -1.12 3.05
N THR A 44 -15.85 -1.83 2.50
CA THR A 44 -15.28 -3.04 3.10
C THR A 44 -13.78 -3.17 2.83
N PRO A 45 -13.02 -3.96 3.62
CA PRO A 45 -11.60 -4.19 3.38
C PRO A 45 -11.29 -4.75 1.98
N SER A 46 -12.09 -5.70 1.49
CA SER A 46 -11.94 -6.23 0.13
C SER A 46 -12.24 -5.18 -0.95
N ASN A 47 -13.15 -4.22 -0.68
CA ASN A 47 -13.44 -3.13 -1.61
C ASN A 47 -12.28 -2.10 -1.62
N PHE A 48 -11.77 -1.76 -0.43
CA PHE A 48 -10.61 -0.88 -0.27
C PHE A 48 -9.39 -1.44 -1.00
N TRP A 49 -8.91 -2.63 -0.61
CA TRP A 49 -7.69 -3.25 -1.15
C TRP A 49 -7.84 -3.81 -2.56
N GLY A 50 -9.06 -4.15 -2.98
CA GLY A 50 -9.31 -4.83 -4.26
C GLY A 50 -9.90 -3.96 -5.36
N GLY A 51 -10.59 -2.88 -5.00
CA GLY A 51 -11.34 -2.06 -5.97
C GLY A 51 -10.90 -0.60 -6.04
N ARG A 52 -10.24 -0.09 -4.99
CA ARG A 52 -10.03 1.36 -4.85
C ARG A 52 -8.60 1.76 -4.55
N TRP A 53 -7.84 0.89 -3.89
CA TRP A 53 -6.44 1.09 -3.59
C TRP A 53 -5.58 0.37 -4.63
N ASN A 54 -4.79 1.14 -5.38
CA ASN A 54 -3.84 0.62 -6.37
C ASN A 54 -4.44 -0.44 -7.32
N THR A 55 -5.47 -0.03 -8.07
CA THR A 55 -6.23 -0.89 -9.00
C THR A 55 -5.35 -1.55 -10.05
N LEU A 56 -4.24 -0.89 -10.43
CA LEU A 56 -3.25 -1.41 -11.37
C LEU A 56 -2.53 -2.64 -10.80
N VAL A 57 -1.96 -2.53 -9.60
CA VAL A 57 -1.28 -3.64 -8.92
C VAL A 57 -2.28 -4.74 -8.57
N HIS A 58 -3.48 -4.37 -8.10
CA HIS A 58 -4.55 -5.34 -7.88
C HIS A 58 -4.87 -6.13 -9.16
N GLY A 59 -5.05 -5.43 -10.29
CA GLY A 59 -5.34 -6.03 -11.58
C GLY A 59 -4.22 -6.97 -12.04
N LEU A 60 -2.96 -6.59 -11.83
CA LEU A 60 -1.80 -7.42 -12.11
C LEU A 60 -1.80 -8.69 -11.25
N LEU A 61 -1.87 -8.57 -9.93
CA LEU A 61 -1.89 -9.71 -8.99
C LEU A 61 -3.09 -10.63 -9.24
N LYS A 62 -4.25 -10.07 -9.58
CA LYS A 62 -5.44 -10.84 -9.92
C LYS A 62 -5.23 -11.70 -11.15
N ARG A 63 -4.53 -11.20 -12.17
CA ARG A 63 -4.24 -11.95 -13.40
C ARG A 63 -3.04 -12.89 -13.24
N ALA A 64 -2.00 -12.49 -12.51
CA ALA A 64 -0.75 -13.22 -12.38
C ALA A 64 -0.82 -14.34 -11.32
N VAL A 65 -1.61 -14.17 -10.25
CA VAL A 65 -1.64 -15.11 -9.13
C VAL A 65 -3.05 -15.64 -8.88
N TYR A 66 -4.02 -14.77 -8.61
CA TYR A 66 -5.35 -15.20 -8.16
C TYR A 66 -6.08 -16.05 -9.20
N LYS A 67 -6.18 -15.58 -10.45
CA LYS A 67 -6.85 -16.33 -11.53
C LYS A 67 -6.18 -17.67 -11.82
N PRO A 68 -4.84 -17.75 -12.02
CA PRO A 68 -4.16 -19.03 -12.19
C PRO A 68 -4.41 -20.01 -11.05
N MET A 69 -4.36 -19.55 -9.79
CA MET A 69 -4.67 -20.38 -8.63
C MET A 69 -6.10 -20.93 -8.68
N ARG A 70 -7.08 -20.08 -9.04
CA ARG A 70 -8.48 -20.51 -9.19
C ARG A 70 -8.69 -21.48 -10.35
N LEU A 71 -7.97 -21.31 -11.46
CA LEU A 71 -8.01 -22.22 -12.62
C LEU A 71 -7.35 -23.56 -12.30
N ALA A 72 -6.34 -23.59 -11.43
CA ALA A 72 -5.71 -24.81 -10.91
C ALA A 72 -6.56 -25.55 -9.86
N GLY A 73 -7.85 -25.20 -9.71
CA GLY A 73 -8.78 -25.86 -8.80
C GLY A 73 -8.63 -25.48 -7.33
N GLN A 74 -7.79 -24.49 -7.00
CA GLN A 74 -7.52 -24.14 -5.60
C GLN A 74 -8.69 -23.40 -4.96
N HIS A 75 -8.90 -23.65 -3.66
CA HIS A 75 -9.96 -23.00 -2.89
C HIS A 75 -9.78 -21.47 -2.88
N ARG A 76 -10.90 -20.73 -2.78
CA ARG A 76 -10.89 -19.25 -2.87
C ARG A 76 -9.97 -18.64 -1.81
N PHE A 77 -10.04 -19.16 -0.58
CA PHE A 77 -9.19 -18.68 0.51
C PHE A 77 -7.70 -18.93 0.26
N VAL A 78 -7.33 -20.07 -0.33
CA VAL A 78 -5.95 -20.37 -0.71
C VAL A 78 -5.48 -19.37 -1.76
N ALA A 79 -6.28 -19.13 -2.80
CA ALA A 79 -5.94 -18.16 -3.84
C ALA A 79 -5.75 -16.72 -3.29
N ILE A 80 -6.58 -16.30 -2.32
CA ILE A 80 -6.43 -15.01 -1.63
C ILE A 80 -5.13 -14.98 -0.82
N ALA A 81 -4.90 -15.99 0.02
CA ALA A 81 -3.72 -16.07 0.86
C ALA A 81 -2.43 -16.05 0.02
N THR A 82 -2.36 -16.85 -1.04
CA THR A 82 -1.21 -16.85 -1.97
C THR A 82 -1.01 -15.48 -2.61
N THR A 83 -2.08 -14.80 -3.01
CA THR A 83 -1.97 -13.45 -3.62
C THR A 83 -1.37 -12.44 -2.64
N PHE A 84 -1.77 -12.48 -1.36
CA PHE A 84 -1.22 -11.60 -0.33
C PHE A 84 0.23 -11.93 0.03
N ILE A 85 0.58 -13.22 0.08
CA ILE A 85 1.97 -13.66 0.31
C ILE A 85 2.88 -13.18 -0.83
N VAL A 86 2.48 -13.40 -2.08
CA VAL A 86 3.25 -12.95 -3.25
C VAL A 86 3.38 -11.42 -3.26
N SER A 87 2.31 -10.69 -2.93
CA SER A 87 2.35 -9.24 -2.78
C SER A 87 3.37 -8.80 -1.72
N GLY A 88 3.36 -9.45 -0.54
CA GLY A 88 4.30 -9.15 0.54
C GLY A 88 5.76 -9.39 0.13
N LEU A 89 6.04 -10.51 -0.54
CA LEU A 89 7.38 -10.85 -1.03
C LEU A 89 7.88 -9.85 -2.08
N VAL A 90 7.02 -9.42 -3.00
CA VAL A 90 7.39 -8.39 -3.99
C VAL A 90 7.73 -7.07 -3.28
N HIS A 91 7.00 -6.69 -2.23
CA HIS A 91 7.31 -5.47 -1.49
C HIS A 91 8.60 -5.60 -0.66
N GLU A 92 8.89 -6.76 -0.06
CA GLU A 92 10.20 -7.02 0.57
C GLU A 92 11.34 -6.90 -0.45
N TYR A 93 11.15 -7.42 -1.67
CA TYR A 93 12.12 -7.26 -2.75
C TYR A 93 12.30 -5.80 -3.16
N VAL A 94 11.21 -5.02 -3.25
CA VAL A 94 11.32 -3.58 -3.53
C VAL A 94 12.10 -2.89 -2.41
N TRP A 95 11.86 -3.22 -1.14
CA TRP A 95 12.61 -2.64 -0.02
C TRP A 95 14.08 -3.01 -0.07
N SER A 96 14.39 -4.26 -0.42
CA SER A 96 15.78 -4.70 -0.52
C SER A 96 16.56 -3.96 -1.60
N VAL A 97 15.91 -3.63 -2.72
CA VAL A 97 16.48 -2.82 -3.79
C VAL A 97 16.56 -1.34 -3.41
N MET A 98 15.52 -0.80 -2.77
CA MET A 98 15.46 0.62 -2.41
C MET A 98 16.42 1.01 -1.29
N PHE A 99 16.62 0.13 -0.31
CA PHE A 99 17.57 0.31 0.80
C PHE A 99 18.85 -0.49 0.57
N TYR A 100 19.15 -0.83 -0.69
CA TYR A 100 20.41 -1.47 -1.03
C TYR A 100 21.55 -0.48 -0.85
N VAL A 101 22.44 -0.77 0.10
CA VAL A 101 23.65 0.03 0.32
C VAL A 101 24.60 -0.14 -0.86
N HIS A 102 24.84 0.91 -1.63
CA HIS A 102 25.89 0.89 -2.63
C HIS A 102 27.27 1.01 -1.98
N ASN A 103 28.29 0.37 -2.56
CA ASN A 103 29.66 0.44 -2.04
C ASN A 103 30.22 1.89 -2.00
N HIS A 104 29.61 2.84 -2.71
CA HIS A 104 29.95 4.27 -2.68
C HIS A 104 29.43 5.04 -1.47
N GLU A 105 28.51 4.47 -0.68
CA GLU A 105 28.01 5.06 0.58
C GLU A 105 28.80 4.61 1.81
N LYS A 106 29.78 3.73 1.64
CA LYS A 106 30.70 3.34 2.72
C LYS A 106 31.75 4.45 2.87
N ASP A 107 31.87 4.98 4.08
CA ASP A 107 32.92 5.90 4.48
C ASP A 107 34.30 5.26 4.24
N GLU A 108 35.37 6.06 4.15
CA GLU A 108 36.75 5.59 3.84
C GLU A 108 37.26 4.50 4.81
N ASP A 109 36.66 4.39 6.00
CA ASP A 109 36.95 3.36 7.01
C ASP A 109 36.20 2.03 6.80
N GLY A 110 35.42 1.89 5.72
CA GLY A 110 34.57 0.73 5.44
C GLY A 110 33.30 0.65 6.29
N GLY A 111 33.09 1.59 7.21
CA GLY A 111 31.84 1.79 7.93
C GLY A 111 30.83 2.59 7.09
N CYS A 112 29.55 2.52 7.44
CA CYS A 112 28.54 3.40 6.84
C CYS A 112 27.72 4.04 7.96
N SER A 113 28.04 5.30 8.26
CA SER A 113 27.42 6.05 9.35
C SER A 113 25.95 6.42 9.09
N SER A 114 25.50 6.42 7.82
CA SER A 114 24.13 6.73 7.40
C SER A 114 23.36 5.56 6.78
N CYS A 115 23.90 4.33 6.78
CA CYS A 115 23.25 3.19 6.16
C CYS A 115 22.09 2.67 7.00
N PHE A 116 20.89 2.79 6.46
CA PHE A 116 19.71 2.15 7.03
C PHE A 116 19.60 0.71 6.52
N THR A 117 19.74 -0.26 7.42
CA THR A 117 19.45 -1.66 7.11
C THR A 117 17.98 -1.95 7.38
N TYR A 118 17.21 -2.25 6.33
CA TYR A 118 15.81 -2.64 6.49
C TYR A 118 15.71 -4.02 7.19
N ALA A 119 14.71 -4.19 8.06
CA ALA A 119 14.45 -5.45 8.71
C ALA A 119 13.50 -6.29 7.86
N THR A 120 13.98 -7.44 7.38
CA THR A 120 13.20 -8.36 6.54
C THR A 120 11.98 -8.88 7.30
N GLY A 121 10.82 -8.89 6.63
CA GLY A 121 9.58 -9.52 7.11
C GLY A 121 8.55 -8.56 7.69
N LYS A 122 8.92 -7.32 8.05
CA LYS A 122 7.96 -6.30 8.54
C LYS A 122 6.87 -6.06 7.50
N VAL A 123 7.26 -5.86 6.24
CA VAL A 123 6.33 -5.53 5.15
C VAL A 123 5.47 -6.74 4.79
N SER A 124 6.08 -7.93 4.74
CA SER A 124 5.33 -9.17 4.53
C SER A 124 4.24 -9.39 5.60
N LEU A 125 4.55 -9.11 6.87
CA LEU A 125 3.57 -9.24 7.96
C LEU A 125 2.37 -8.31 7.77
N PHE A 126 2.60 -7.08 7.30
CA PHE A 126 1.52 -6.14 6.97
C PHE A 126 0.55 -6.70 5.91
N PHE A 127 1.08 -7.30 4.83
CA PHE A 127 0.23 -7.89 3.79
C PHE A 127 -0.49 -9.14 4.27
N ILE A 128 0.16 -9.99 5.07
CA ILE A 128 -0.46 -11.18 5.65
C ILE A 128 -1.65 -10.77 6.54
N TRP A 129 -1.48 -9.75 7.39
CA TRP A 129 -2.56 -9.24 8.23
C TRP A 129 -3.78 -8.78 7.40
N ASN A 130 -3.56 -7.97 6.36
CA ASN A 130 -4.64 -7.51 5.50
C ASN A 130 -5.33 -8.68 4.75
N GLY A 131 -4.56 -9.71 4.38
CA GLY A 131 -5.11 -10.95 3.84
C GLY A 131 -6.03 -11.66 4.83
N ILE A 132 -5.62 -11.78 6.10
CA ILE A 132 -6.43 -12.36 7.18
C ILE A 132 -7.72 -11.55 7.37
N VAL A 133 -7.63 -10.22 7.44
CA VAL A 133 -8.82 -9.35 7.59
C VAL A 133 -9.83 -9.57 6.46
N ILE A 134 -9.38 -9.73 5.21
CA ILE A 134 -10.26 -10.00 4.07
C ILE A 134 -10.86 -11.41 4.12
N VAL A 135 -10.09 -12.41 4.55
CA VAL A 135 -10.62 -13.78 4.73
C VAL A 135 -11.69 -13.78 5.83
N LEU A 136 -11.44 -13.11 6.96
CA LEU A 136 -12.43 -12.93 8.03
C LEU A 136 -13.65 -12.17 7.53
N GLU A 137 -13.48 -11.12 6.72
CA GLU A 137 -14.59 -10.41 6.07
C GLU A 137 -15.44 -11.36 5.21
N GLN A 138 -14.83 -12.30 4.50
CA GLN A 138 -15.58 -13.25 3.66
C GLN A 138 -16.33 -14.31 4.47
N ILE A 139 -15.81 -14.69 5.64
CA ILE A 139 -16.45 -15.65 6.55
C ILE A 139 -17.61 -14.98 7.30
N PHE A 140 -17.36 -13.79 7.88
CA PHE A 140 -18.32 -13.10 8.77
C PHE A 140 -19.17 -12.03 8.07
N GLY A 141 -18.84 -11.63 6.85
CA GLY A 141 -19.55 -10.58 6.12
C GLY A 141 -20.98 -10.95 5.73
N GLY A 142 -21.33 -12.24 5.82
CA GLY A 142 -22.70 -12.73 5.67
C GLY A 142 -23.57 -12.59 6.92
N SER A 143 -22.98 -12.31 8.09
CA SER A 143 -23.71 -12.20 9.35
C SER A 143 -24.61 -10.96 9.37
N PHE A 144 -25.77 -11.10 10.03
CA PHE A 144 -26.77 -10.03 10.16
C PHE A 144 -26.18 -8.69 10.64
N ILE A 145 -25.27 -8.73 11.63
CA ILE A 145 -24.61 -7.55 12.19
C ILE A 145 -23.85 -6.76 11.11
N PHE A 146 -23.07 -7.44 10.27
CA PHE A 146 -22.28 -6.79 9.22
C PHE A 146 -23.14 -6.26 8.08
N GLN A 147 -24.24 -6.95 7.75
CA GLN A 147 -25.20 -6.46 6.76
C GLN A 147 -25.97 -5.23 7.27
N TRP A 148 -26.39 -5.25 8.53
CA TRP A 148 -27.05 -4.12 9.17
C TRP A 148 -26.12 -2.91 9.28
N LEU A 149 -24.87 -3.10 9.72
CA LEU A 149 -23.85 -2.04 9.77
C LEU A 149 -23.60 -1.41 8.39
N ARG A 150 -23.64 -2.20 7.30
CA ARG A 150 -23.45 -1.69 5.93
C ARG A 150 -24.56 -0.71 5.51
N VAL A 151 -25.78 -0.93 5.97
CA VAL A 151 -26.97 -0.12 5.64
C VAL A 151 -27.05 1.13 6.52
N VAL A 152 -26.75 1.00 7.82
CA VAL A 152 -26.90 2.09 8.79
C VAL A 152 -25.76 3.11 8.73
N LEU A 153 -24.52 2.66 8.51
CA LEU A 153 -23.36 3.56 8.55
C LEU A 153 -23.17 4.34 7.23
N PRO A 154 -22.89 5.66 7.30
CA PRO A 154 -22.50 6.45 6.12
C PRO A 154 -21.15 5.99 5.55
N SER A 155 -20.90 6.28 4.27
CA SER A 155 -19.72 5.80 3.53
C SER A 155 -18.38 6.19 4.18
N THR A 156 -18.30 7.40 4.72
CA THR A 156 -17.09 7.91 5.38
C THR A 156 -16.77 7.12 6.65
N MET A 157 -17.77 6.79 7.46
CA MET A 157 -17.56 6.01 8.69
C MET A 157 -17.16 4.57 8.37
N LYS A 158 -17.74 3.97 7.34
CA LYS A 158 -17.33 2.64 6.86
C LYS A 158 -15.87 2.65 6.42
N THR A 159 -15.48 3.67 5.66
CA THR A 159 -14.10 3.81 5.20
C THR A 159 -13.14 4.02 6.36
N ALA A 160 -13.50 4.85 7.34
CA ALA A 160 -12.72 5.05 8.55
C ALA A 160 -12.51 3.74 9.32
N LEU A 161 -13.56 2.92 9.47
CA LEU A 161 -13.45 1.60 10.11
C LEU A 161 -12.53 0.67 9.34
N VAL A 162 -12.60 0.65 8.02
CA VAL A 162 -11.69 -0.14 7.18
C VAL A 162 -10.25 0.34 7.35
N ILE A 163 -10.01 1.64 7.30
CA ILE A 163 -8.68 2.23 7.50
C ILE A 163 -8.15 1.89 8.90
N LEU A 164 -9.00 1.91 9.93
CA LEU A 164 -8.62 1.51 11.29
C LEU A 164 -8.18 0.04 11.42
N THR A 165 -8.58 -0.85 10.49
CA THR A 165 -8.05 -2.22 10.47
C THR A 165 -6.61 -2.31 9.97
N ALA A 166 -6.16 -1.33 9.17
CA ALA A 166 -4.84 -1.30 8.57
C ALA A 166 -3.87 -0.34 9.29
N LEU A 167 -4.38 0.78 9.83
CA LEU A 167 -3.59 1.82 10.49
C LEU A 167 -2.69 1.31 11.62
N PRO A 168 -3.13 0.43 12.54
CA PRO A 168 -2.29 -0.04 13.64
C PRO A 168 -1.02 -0.73 13.15
N LEU A 169 -1.07 -1.42 12.02
CA LEU A 169 0.05 -2.15 11.44
C LEU A 169 0.72 -1.42 10.28
N ALA A 170 0.24 -0.23 9.90
CA ALA A 170 0.86 0.54 8.82
C ALA A 170 2.30 0.98 9.18
N HIS A 171 2.72 0.92 10.46
CA HIS A 171 4.10 1.21 10.90
C HIS A 171 5.09 0.16 10.44
N LEU A 172 4.62 -1.07 10.21
CA LEU A 172 5.41 -2.12 9.61
C LEU A 172 5.72 -1.83 8.13
N PHE A 173 4.93 -0.97 7.48
CA PHE A 173 5.14 -0.56 6.10
C PHE A 173 5.86 0.80 6.01
N THR A 174 5.43 1.81 6.77
CA THR A 174 5.93 3.18 6.65
C THR A 174 7.02 3.56 7.65
N GLY A 175 7.31 2.67 8.63
CA GLY A 175 8.31 2.91 9.68
C GLY A 175 9.72 3.05 9.10
N ASP A 176 10.12 2.13 8.23
CA ASP A 176 11.45 2.12 7.62
C ASP A 176 11.74 3.39 6.80
N TRP A 177 10.73 4.00 6.17
CA TRP A 177 10.87 5.29 5.48
C TRP A 177 11.11 6.47 6.41
N THR A 178 10.56 6.39 7.62
CA THR A 178 10.75 7.42 8.64
C THR A 178 12.14 7.27 9.29
N GLU A 179 12.54 6.04 9.59
CA GLU A 179 13.83 5.71 10.21
C GLU A 179 15.02 5.95 9.25
N SER A 180 14.87 5.59 7.98
CA SER A 180 15.88 5.85 6.93
C SER A 180 16.04 7.33 6.58
N ASN A 181 15.24 8.23 7.18
CA ASN A 181 15.19 9.65 6.82
C ASN A 181 14.93 9.90 5.33
N TYR A 182 14.29 8.97 4.62
CA TYR A 182 14.07 9.07 3.17
C TYR A 182 13.38 10.39 2.76
N PHE A 183 12.48 10.89 3.61
CA PHE A 183 11.77 12.14 3.37
C PHE A 183 12.52 13.42 3.78
N LYS A 184 13.73 13.35 4.38
CA LYS A 184 14.50 14.56 4.72
C LYS A 184 14.81 15.39 3.48
N HIS A 185 15.16 14.75 2.36
CA HIS A 185 15.43 15.44 1.10
C HIS A 185 14.15 15.98 0.44
N TYR A 186 12.97 15.50 0.83
CA TYR A 186 11.70 15.99 0.30
C TYR A 186 11.42 17.46 0.69
N ALA A 187 11.97 17.92 1.82
CA ALA A 187 11.93 19.31 2.24
C ALA A 187 12.66 20.26 1.27
N ILE A 188 13.59 19.75 0.45
CA ILE A 188 14.33 20.54 -0.55
C ILE A 188 13.48 20.77 -1.80
N GLY A 189 12.60 19.82 -2.15
CA GLY A 189 11.75 19.88 -3.35
C GLY A 189 10.38 20.51 -3.15
N MET A 190 9.96 20.71 -1.89
CA MET A 190 8.69 21.36 -1.56
C MET A 190 8.96 22.81 -1.16
N PRO A 191 8.44 23.82 -1.88
CA PRO A 191 8.62 25.22 -1.47
C PRO A 191 7.96 25.43 -0.10
N ILE A 192 8.78 25.53 0.94
CA ILE A 192 8.35 25.84 2.30
C ILE A 192 8.35 27.36 2.45
N ILE A 193 7.18 27.93 2.77
CA ILE A 193 7.07 29.31 3.22
C ILE A 193 7.59 29.37 4.66
N VAL A 194 8.86 29.74 4.82
CA VAL A 194 9.47 29.95 6.13
C VAL A 194 9.13 31.37 6.58
N LYS A 195 8.62 31.52 7.81
CA LYS A 195 8.49 32.83 8.44
C LYS A 195 9.91 33.28 8.80
N LEU A 196 10.38 34.35 8.17
CA LEU A 196 11.61 35.02 8.60
C LEU A 196 11.33 35.65 9.98
N SER A 197 11.94 35.09 11.03
CA SER A 197 12.01 35.72 12.35
C SER A 197 13.16 36.71 12.39
#